data_AF-A0AA37ACG2-F1
#
_entry.id   AF-A0AA37ACG2-F1
#
_cell.length_a   1.000
_cell.length_b   1.000
_cell.length_c   1.000
_cell.angle_alpha   90.00
_cell.angle_beta   90.00
_cell.angle_gamma   90.00
#
_symmetry.space_group_name_H-M   'P 1'
#
loop_
_entity.id
_entity.type
_entity.pdbx_description
1 polymer ?
#
loop_
_entity_poly.entity_id
_entity_poly.type
_entity_poly.pdbx_seq_one_letter_code
_entity_poly.pdbx_strand_id
1 'polypeptide(L)'
;MIPENEIEARMRRDHGSRRARIVGEASPPNSLVRYGQGVGPWGIPTGLSAEFSAGALSAYRELRFLHGCRGVKELSVGACLYRLFCCFNQRTKRKTEDTHMKFEHLQGSIVAMVTPFRQDGSVNFDMLTELLERQIAAGTDGILTLGTTGEYSTMSHEEDAAVVEHTIRVVDGRVPVMVGSGSNCTVTQIEKSRLYQSMGADALLLISPYYNKANAEGMYRHFAETADAVDIPCILYNVPGRTGCSIPVSVVERLARHPNIAGIKEASGDMSYAMKIARCVGPDFALYSGNDDITVPILSIGGSGVISVYANVMPAMCRQIVADWLDGNHARALENHLRYLQLMNDLFLEVNPIPVKAAMNMMGLDVGPMRLPLCEMGEANAATLRRTLEEAGLL
;
A
#
# COMPACT_ATOMS: atom_id res chain seq x y z
N MET A 1 -43.57 13.25 23.58
CA MET A 1 -43.00 13.30 24.94
C MET A 1 -43.68 12.25 25.77
N ILE A 2 -42.92 11.22 26.15
CA ILE A 2 -43.34 10.12 27.03
C ILE A 2 -42.59 10.38 28.35
N PRO A 3 -43.23 10.31 29.54
CA PRO A 3 -42.63 10.82 30.77
C PRO A 3 -41.55 9.89 31.32
N GLU A 4 -40.43 10.49 31.73
CA GLU A 4 -39.40 9.87 32.57
C GLU A 4 -40.02 9.47 33.91
N ASN A 5 -40.27 8.16 34.13
CA ASN A 5 -40.39 7.53 35.46
C ASN A 5 -40.51 5.99 35.40
N GLU A 6 -39.85 5.32 34.44
CA GLU A 6 -39.87 3.84 34.35
C GLU A 6 -38.51 3.17 34.13
N ILE A 7 -37.40 3.85 34.42
CA ILE A 7 -36.05 3.26 34.25
C ILE A 7 -35.42 2.80 35.59
N GLU A 8 -35.91 3.25 36.76
CA GLU A 8 -35.33 2.87 38.05
C GLU A 8 -35.81 1.53 38.63
N ALA A 9 -36.75 0.82 38.00
CA ALA A 9 -37.29 -0.43 38.54
C ALA A 9 -36.58 -1.73 38.06
N ARG A 10 -35.51 -1.64 37.25
CA ARG A 10 -34.81 -2.83 36.70
C ARG A 10 -33.38 -3.08 37.19
N MET A 11 -32.86 -2.28 38.13
CA MET A 11 -31.47 -2.44 38.63
C MET A 11 -31.34 -3.03 40.04
N ARG A 12 -32.34 -3.74 40.57
CA ARG A 12 -32.21 -4.48 41.83
C ARG A 12 -32.83 -5.87 41.75
N ARG A 13 -32.07 -6.82 41.21
CA ARG A 13 -32.15 -8.26 41.49
C ARG A 13 -31.09 -9.00 40.67
N ASP A 14 -29.89 -9.12 41.21
CA ASP A 14 -29.17 -10.40 41.28
C ASP A 14 -27.82 -10.24 42.00
N HIS A 15 -27.82 -10.62 43.27
CA HIS A 15 -26.62 -10.98 44.01
C HIS A 15 -26.68 -12.49 44.26
N GLY A 16 -25.74 -13.21 43.65
CA GLY A 16 -25.65 -14.66 43.76
C GLY A 16 -24.28 -15.20 43.37
N SER A 17 -23.28 -14.94 44.23
CA SER A 17 -22.22 -15.89 44.60
C SER A 17 -21.53 -16.71 43.49
N ARG A 18 -20.25 -16.40 43.22
CA ARG A 18 -19.15 -17.39 43.16
C ARG A 18 -17.79 -16.69 43.24
N ARG A 19 -17.10 -16.89 44.36
CA ARG A 19 -15.68 -16.56 44.58
C ARG A 19 -14.81 -17.58 43.81
N ALA A 20 -13.91 -17.11 42.96
CA ALA A 20 -12.73 -17.85 42.56
C ALA A 20 -11.50 -16.96 42.80
N ARG A 21 -10.59 -17.47 43.63
CA ARG A 21 -9.30 -16.85 43.99
C ARG A 21 -8.41 -16.78 42.76
N ILE A 22 -7.81 -15.62 42.50
CA ILE A 22 -6.57 -15.48 41.75
C ILE A 22 -5.52 -15.05 42.78
N VAL A 23 -4.51 -15.90 42.99
CA VAL A 23 -3.31 -15.59 43.76
C VAL A 23 -2.15 -15.61 42.77
N GLY A 24 -1.30 -14.60 42.84
CA GLY A 24 -0.28 -14.26 41.84
C GLY A 24 1.03 -15.04 41.91
N GLU A 25 1.87 -14.67 40.94
CA GLU A 25 3.33 -14.61 40.91
C GLU A 25 4.17 -15.77 41.48
N ALA A 26 5.01 -16.36 40.62
CA ALA A 26 6.47 -16.29 40.72
C ALA A 26 7.16 -17.24 39.71
N SER A 27 8.10 -16.71 38.92
CA SER A 27 9.13 -17.48 38.23
C SER A 27 10.28 -17.82 39.19
N PRO A 28 11.09 -18.85 38.89
CA PRO A 28 12.52 -18.73 39.13
C PRO A 28 13.38 -19.12 37.91
N PRO A 29 14.61 -18.57 37.79
CA PRO A 29 15.53 -18.82 36.69
C PRO A 29 16.52 -19.95 37.02
N ASN A 30 16.95 -20.70 36.00
CA ASN A 30 18.31 -21.23 35.78
C ASN A 30 18.29 -22.53 34.98
N SER A 31 18.87 -22.52 33.78
CA SER A 31 19.84 -23.53 33.38
C SER A 31 20.71 -23.01 32.24
N LEU A 32 21.96 -22.72 32.59
CA LEU A 32 23.09 -22.55 31.69
C LEU A 32 23.36 -23.89 30.97
N VAL A 33 23.21 -23.94 29.65
CA VAL A 33 23.82 -25.00 28.84
C VAL A 33 25.09 -24.43 28.23
N ARG A 34 26.24 -24.89 28.75
CA ARG A 34 27.57 -24.69 28.15
C ARG A 34 27.68 -25.56 26.91
N TYR A 35 27.88 -24.98 25.74
CA TYR A 35 28.41 -25.71 24.58
C TYR A 35 29.93 -25.56 24.54
N GLY A 36 30.63 -26.68 24.74
CA GLY A 36 32.06 -26.80 24.50
C GLY A 36 32.35 -26.75 23.00
N GLN A 37 33.27 -25.88 22.60
CA GLN A 37 33.81 -25.79 21.25
C GLN A 37 34.87 -26.88 21.06
N GLY A 38 34.61 -27.85 20.18
CA GLY A 38 35.59 -28.80 19.68
C GLY A 38 35.64 -28.72 18.16
N VAL A 39 36.84 -28.49 17.60
CA VAL A 39 37.08 -28.35 16.16
C VAL A 39 37.66 -29.67 15.64
N GLY A 40 37.03 -30.27 14.62
CA GLY A 40 37.57 -31.47 13.95
C GLY A 40 38.76 -31.17 13.04
N PRO A 41 39.44 -32.20 12.46
CA PRO A 41 40.75 -32.07 11.79
C PRO A 41 40.75 -31.21 10.50
N TRP A 42 39.59 -30.68 10.11
CA TRP A 42 39.38 -29.86 8.91
C TRP A 42 38.69 -28.52 9.19
N GLY A 43 38.57 -28.10 10.47
CA GLY A 43 38.12 -26.75 10.80
C GLY A 43 36.61 -26.48 10.67
N ILE A 44 35.76 -27.50 10.59
CA ILE A 44 34.30 -27.34 10.41
C ILE A 44 33.56 -27.59 11.75
N PRO A 45 32.72 -26.66 12.24
CA PRO A 45 31.85 -26.90 13.40
C PRO A 45 30.76 -27.94 13.08
N THR A 46 30.64 -28.99 13.89
CA THR A 46 29.61 -30.03 13.75
C THR A 46 28.27 -29.53 14.30
N GLY A 47 27.38 -29.07 13.41
CA GLY A 47 26.03 -28.64 13.79
C GLY A 47 25.13 -28.22 12.63
N LEU A 48 25.30 -28.81 11.45
CA LEU A 48 24.44 -28.60 10.27
C LEU A 48 24.48 -29.86 9.38
N SER A 49 23.71 -30.87 9.78
CA SER A 49 23.31 -32.01 8.96
C SER A 49 21.89 -32.36 9.42
N ALA A 50 20.84 -32.17 8.63
CA ALA A 50 20.66 -32.71 7.30
C ALA A 50 19.63 -31.87 6.53
N GLU A 51 20.05 -31.24 5.43
CA GLU A 51 19.17 -30.77 4.34
C GLU A 51 19.96 -30.31 3.10
N PHE A 52 21.28 -30.14 3.21
CA PHE A 52 22.15 -29.73 2.09
C PHE A 52 22.67 -30.85 1.18
N SER A 53 22.31 -32.12 1.42
CA SER A 53 22.89 -33.27 0.70
C SER A 53 22.13 -33.74 -0.54
N ALA A 54 20.96 -33.17 -0.88
CA ALA A 54 20.23 -33.54 -2.10
C ALA A 54 20.59 -32.67 -3.32
N GLY A 55 20.76 -31.35 -3.14
CA GLY A 55 21.04 -30.42 -4.24
C GLY A 55 22.46 -30.51 -4.81
N ALA A 56 23.45 -30.74 -3.94
CA ALA A 56 24.86 -30.84 -4.34
C ALA A 56 25.18 -32.08 -5.18
N LEU A 57 24.43 -33.18 -5.00
CA LEU A 57 24.60 -34.40 -5.81
C LEU A 57 23.96 -34.29 -7.21
N SER A 58 22.91 -33.46 -7.35
CA SER A 58 22.26 -33.20 -8.64
C SER A 58 23.18 -32.39 -9.57
N ALA A 59 23.78 -31.33 -9.04
CA ALA A 59 24.74 -30.49 -9.78
C ALA A 59 26.00 -31.27 -10.22
N TYR A 60 26.42 -32.28 -9.45
CA TYR A 60 27.57 -33.12 -9.81
C TYR A 60 27.26 -34.13 -10.93
N ARG A 61 25.99 -34.50 -11.14
CA ARG A 61 25.57 -35.43 -12.20
C ARG A 61 25.39 -34.73 -13.55
N GLU A 62 24.91 -33.48 -13.58
CA GLU A 62 24.77 -32.72 -14.83
C GLU A 62 26.13 -32.30 -15.45
N LEU A 63 27.15 -32.05 -14.62
CA LEU A 63 28.47 -31.65 -15.09
C LEU A 63 29.27 -32.77 -15.79
N ARG A 64 28.84 -34.04 -15.71
CA ARG A 64 29.46 -35.14 -16.47
C ARG A 64 28.92 -35.31 -17.89
N PHE A 65 27.84 -34.62 -18.26
CA PHE A 65 27.23 -34.79 -19.60
C PHE A 65 27.82 -33.85 -20.67
N LEU A 66 28.61 -32.85 -20.28
CA LEU A 66 29.08 -31.79 -21.18
C LEU A 66 30.59 -31.78 -21.47
N HIS A 67 31.35 -32.82 -21.15
CA HIS A 67 32.79 -32.87 -21.45
C HIS A 67 33.17 -34.05 -22.35
N GLY A 68 32.64 -34.00 -23.57
CA GLY A 68 33.13 -34.75 -24.72
C GLY A 68 33.94 -33.86 -25.66
N CYS A 69 35.01 -33.20 -25.19
CA CYS A 69 36.03 -32.61 -26.06
C CYS A 69 37.36 -32.48 -25.31
N ARG A 70 38.42 -32.94 -25.98
CA ARG A 70 39.79 -33.04 -25.45
C ARG A 70 40.41 -31.66 -25.21
N GLY A 71 41.11 -31.51 -24.09
CA GLY A 71 42.24 -30.58 -23.94
C GLY A 71 41.94 -29.24 -23.28
N VAL A 72 41.78 -29.21 -21.95
CA VAL A 72 42.06 -28.02 -21.14
C VAL A 72 42.72 -28.48 -19.84
N LYS A 73 43.87 -27.87 -19.52
CA LYS A 73 44.67 -28.14 -18.31
C LYS A 73 43.86 -27.90 -17.04
N GLU A 74 44.07 -28.75 -16.04
CA GLU A 74 43.52 -28.65 -14.69
C GLU A 74 43.72 -27.26 -14.07
N LEU A 75 42.67 -26.43 -14.14
CA LEU A 75 42.47 -25.33 -13.21
C LEU A 75 41.47 -25.84 -12.18
N SER A 76 41.91 -25.92 -10.92
CA SER A 76 41.16 -26.57 -9.86
C SER A 76 39.76 -25.96 -9.73
N VAL A 77 38.75 -26.82 -9.82
CA VAL A 77 37.34 -26.48 -9.63
C VAL A 77 37.12 -25.76 -8.28
N GLY A 78 37.99 -26.02 -7.30
CA GLY A 78 38.04 -25.33 -6.01
C GLY A 78 38.38 -23.83 -6.09
N ALA A 79 39.27 -23.40 -6.99
CA ALA A 79 39.60 -21.98 -7.15
C ALA A 79 38.45 -21.20 -7.82
N CYS A 80 37.70 -21.85 -8.71
CA CYS A 80 36.52 -21.26 -9.36
C CYS A 80 35.35 -21.13 -8.37
N LEU A 81 35.10 -22.16 -7.55
CA LEU A 81 34.09 -22.14 -6.49
C LEU A 81 34.44 -21.14 -5.38
N TYR A 82 35.72 -20.99 -5.01
CA TYR A 82 36.14 -19.99 -4.02
C TYR A 82 36.03 -18.57 -4.55
N ARG A 83 36.33 -18.32 -5.83
CA ARG A 83 36.07 -17.01 -6.47
C ARG A 83 34.58 -16.71 -6.63
N LEU A 84 33.76 -17.71 -6.95
CA LEU A 84 32.30 -17.56 -6.97
C LEU A 84 31.75 -17.30 -5.56
N PHE A 85 32.23 -18.01 -4.54
CA PHE A 85 31.85 -17.78 -3.15
C PHE A 85 32.32 -16.41 -2.65
N CYS A 86 33.54 -15.96 -2.99
CA CYS A 86 34.02 -14.61 -2.65
C CYS A 86 33.32 -13.51 -3.45
N CYS A 87 32.96 -13.71 -4.72
CA CYS A 87 32.12 -12.77 -5.49
C CYS A 87 30.68 -12.74 -4.97
N PHE A 88 30.14 -13.88 -4.52
CA PHE A 88 28.83 -13.96 -3.89
C PHE A 88 28.85 -13.31 -2.50
N ASN A 89 29.89 -13.54 -1.70
CA ASN A 89 30.06 -12.90 -0.38
C ASN A 89 30.44 -11.42 -0.47
N GLN A 90 31.13 -10.97 -1.53
CA GLN A 90 31.36 -9.55 -1.79
C GLN A 90 30.11 -8.86 -2.34
N ARG A 91 29.19 -9.58 -3.00
CA ARG A 91 27.84 -9.08 -3.34
C ARG A 91 26.90 -9.03 -2.14
N THR A 92 27.01 -9.96 -1.19
CA THR A 92 26.18 -9.93 0.05
C THR A 92 26.76 -9.01 1.13
N LYS A 93 28.07 -8.74 1.16
CA LYS A 93 28.70 -7.77 2.08
C LYS A 93 28.73 -6.32 1.58
N ARG A 94 28.22 -6.03 0.37
CA ARG A 94 28.02 -4.67 -0.16
C ARG A 94 26.59 -4.14 0.00
N LYS A 95 25.80 -4.73 0.89
CA LYS A 95 24.38 -4.39 1.10
C LYS A 95 24.07 -3.82 2.49
N THR A 96 25.05 -3.24 3.16
CA THR A 96 24.86 -2.60 4.48
C THR A 96 25.33 -1.15 4.54
N GLU A 97 25.66 -0.52 3.42
CA GLU A 97 25.95 0.91 3.34
C GLU A 97 25.21 1.45 2.10
N ASP A 98 24.27 2.37 2.35
CA ASP A 98 23.33 3.03 1.43
C ASP A 98 22.30 2.14 0.68
N THR A 99 21.33 1.59 1.43
CA THR A 99 19.97 1.41 0.88
C THR A 99 19.26 2.75 0.88
N HIS A 100 19.63 3.64 -0.05
CA HIS A 100 18.76 4.75 -0.43
C HIS A 100 17.50 4.15 -1.08
N MET A 101 16.41 4.15 -0.32
CA MET A 101 15.08 3.76 -0.80
C MET A 101 14.71 4.65 -1.99
N LYS A 102 14.41 4.08 -3.15
CA LYS A 102 14.09 4.87 -4.36
C LYS A 102 12.84 5.77 -4.22
N PHE A 103 12.00 5.50 -3.23
CA PHE A 103 10.85 6.33 -2.88
C PHE A 103 11.25 7.27 -1.73
N GLU A 104 12.28 8.10 -1.93
CA GLU A 104 12.59 9.16 -0.98
C GLU A 104 11.45 10.19 -1.01
N HIS A 105 10.69 10.22 0.08
CA HIS A 105 9.69 11.22 0.43
C HIS A 105 8.86 11.76 -0.75
N LEU A 106 8.07 10.90 -1.41
CA LEU A 106 7.17 11.33 -2.48
C LEU A 106 6.22 12.42 -1.96
N GLN A 107 6.25 13.59 -2.60
CA GLN A 107 5.34 14.70 -2.33
C GLN A 107 4.52 15.00 -3.58
N GLY A 108 3.33 15.54 -3.41
CA GLY A 108 2.52 16.02 -4.54
C GLY A 108 1.18 15.30 -4.74
N SER A 109 0.74 15.28 -5.99
CA SER A 109 -0.52 14.65 -6.41
C SER A 109 -0.26 13.24 -6.93
N ILE A 110 -0.80 12.25 -6.24
CA ILE A 110 -0.75 10.83 -6.64
C ILE A 110 -2.14 10.43 -7.08
N VAL A 111 -2.33 10.08 -8.34
CA VAL A 111 -3.66 9.66 -8.84
C VAL A 111 -3.98 8.24 -8.37
N ALA A 112 -5.12 8.04 -7.70
CA ALA A 112 -5.71 6.73 -7.48
C ALA A 112 -6.46 6.30 -8.74
N MET A 113 -5.77 5.60 -9.63
CA MET A 113 -6.28 5.28 -10.97
C MET A 113 -7.54 4.43 -10.91
N VAL A 114 -8.50 4.75 -11.78
CA VAL A 114 -9.57 3.81 -12.16
C VAL A 114 -8.97 2.66 -12.99
N THR A 115 -9.59 1.47 -12.90
CA THR A 115 -9.34 0.40 -13.88
C THR A 115 -10.44 0.46 -14.93
N PRO A 116 -10.11 0.76 -16.20
CA PRO A 116 -11.09 0.76 -17.26
C PRO A 116 -11.48 -0.66 -17.65
N PHE A 117 -12.77 -0.90 -17.87
CA PHE A 117 -13.30 -2.20 -18.29
C PHE A 117 -13.98 -2.08 -19.65
N ARG A 118 -14.00 -3.17 -20.40
CA ARG A 118 -14.82 -3.30 -21.60
C ARG A 118 -16.26 -3.64 -21.19
N GLN A 119 -17.19 -3.57 -22.14
CA GLN A 119 -18.61 -3.89 -21.91
C GLN A 119 -18.84 -5.35 -21.50
N ASP A 120 -17.94 -6.27 -21.88
CA ASP A 120 -17.97 -7.67 -21.45
C ASP A 120 -17.39 -7.89 -20.04
N GLY A 121 -16.95 -6.82 -19.38
CA GLY A 121 -16.33 -6.82 -18.06
C GLY A 121 -14.83 -7.03 -18.07
N SER A 122 -14.19 -7.42 -19.20
CA SER A 122 -12.74 -7.62 -19.25
C SER A 122 -11.95 -6.32 -19.06
N VAL A 123 -10.71 -6.40 -18.55
CA VAL A 123 -9.85 -5.22 -18.39
C VAL A 123 -9.53 -4.59 -19.75
N ASN A 124 -9.70 -3.27 -19.88
CA ASN A 124 -9.38 -2.53 -21.08
C ASN A 124 -7.95 -1.94 -21.02
N PHE A 125 -6.95 -2.75 -21.35
CA PHE A 125 -5.54 -2.35 -21.30
C PHE A 125 -5.17 -1.21 -22.26
N ASP A 126 -5.84 -1.11 -23.41
CA ASP A 126 -5.60 -0.02 -24.37
C ASP A 126 -5.98 1.32 -23.72
N MET A 127 -7.20 1.39 -23.17
CA MET A 127 -7.66 2.58 -22.44
C MET A 127 -6.83 2.84 -21.19
N LEU A 128 -6.39 1.80 -20.46
CA LEU A 128 -5.50 2.00 -19.32
C LEU A 128 -4.19 2.68 -19.74
N THR A 129 -3.64 2.33 -20.91
CA THR A 129 -2.47 3.01 -21.48
C THR A 129 -2.75 4.49 -21.72
N GLU A 130 -3.87 4.82 -22.36
CA GLU A 130 -4.26 6.20 -22.64
C GLU A 130 -4.43 7.02 -21.35
N LEU A 131 -5.06 6.44 -20.33
CA LEU A 131 -5.23 7.10 -19.03
C LEU A 131 -3.87 7.35 -18.34
N LEU A 132 -2.95 6.38 -18.38
CA LEU A 132 -1.62 6.54 -17.80
C LEU A 132 -0.83 7.63 -18.52
N GLU A 133 -0.83 7.65 -19.86
CA GLU A 133 -0.18 8.70 -20.65
C GLU A 133 -0.80 10.07 -20.39
N ARG A 134 -2.13 10.15 -20.26
CA ARG A 134 -2.82 11.39 -19.90
C ARG A 134 -2.36 11.94 -18.54
N GLN A 135 -2.20 11.06 -17.55
CA GLN A 135 -1.74 11.45 -16.21
C GLN A 135 -0.29 11.93 -16.22
N ILE A 136 0.59 11.21 -16.91
CA ILE A 136 2.01 11.58 -17.05
C ILE A 136 2.14 12.91 -17.80
N ALA A 137 1.40 13.10 -18.90
CA ALA A 137 1.40 14.33 -19.68
C ALA A 137 0.87 15.55 -18.88
N ALA A 138 -0.08 15.31 -17.96
CA ALA A 138 -0.58 16.32 -17.04
C ALA A 138 0.35 16.59 -15.84
N GLY A 139 1.44 15.84 -15.71
CA GLY A 139 2.46 16.02 -14.69
C GLY A 139 2.09 15.44 -13.33
N THR A 140 1.30 14.37 -13.24
CA THR A 140 1.06 13.69 -11.96
C THR A 140 2.39 13.35 -11.25
N ASP A 141 2.47 13.48 -9.94
CA ASP A 141 3.71 13.18 -9.19
C ASP A 141 3.88 11.69 -8.94
N GLY A 142 2.79 10.93 -8.99
CA GLY A 142 2.81 9.48 -8.86
C GLY A 142 1.50 8.83 -9.26
N ILE A 143 1.56 7.51 -9.43
CA ILE A 143 0.41 6.72 -9.83
C ILE A 143 0.18 5.65 -8.76
N LEU A 144 -1.04 5.58 -8.24
CA LEU A 144 -1.53 4.44 -7.48
C LEU A 144 -2.41 3.58 -8.40
N THR A 145 -1.94 2.37 -8.69
CA THR A 145 -2.74 1.31 -9.32
C THR A 145 -3.25 0.30 -8.29
N LEU A 146 -4.32 -0.41 -8.61
CA LEU A 146 -5.02 -1.33 -7.70
C LEU A 146 -5.44 -0.70 -6.35
N GLY A 147 -5.69 0.61 -6.33
CA GLY A 147 -6.36 1.25 -5.20
C GLY A 147 -7.84 0.86 -5.12
N THR A 148 -8.56 1.32 -4.09
CA THR A 148 -10.02 1.13 -4.01
C THR A 148 -10.75 1.69 -5.24
N THR A 149 -10.27 2.81 -5.78
CA THR A 149 -10.80 3.43 -7.01
C THR A 149 -10.59 2.56 -8.26
N GLY A 150 -9.58 1.68 -8.24
CA GLY A 150 -9.27 0.75 -9.32
C GLY A 150 -10.10 -0.55 -9.28
N GLU A 151 -11.08 -0.66 -8.39
CA GLU A 151 -11.99 -1.82 -8.31
C GLU A 151 -11.28 -3.19 -8.09
N TYR A 152 -10.11 -3.21 -7.43
CA TYR A 152 -9.36 -4.47 -7.20
C TYR A 152 -10.17 -5.59 -6.51
N SER A 153 -11.21 -5.22 -5.75
CA SER A 153 -12.08 -6.18 -5.06
C SER A 153 -12.96 -7.04 -5.98
N THR A 154 -13.11 -6.65 -7.24
CA THR A 154 -13.93 -7.35 -8.25
C THR A 154 -13.07 -7.93 -9.40
N MET A 155 -11.76 -8.00 -9.19
CA MET A 155 -10.79 -8.60 -10.11
C MET A 155 -10.23 -9.91 -9.54
N SER A 156 -9.85 -10.82 -10.43
CA SER A 156 -9.08 -12.01 -10.03
C SER A 156 -7.63 -11.64 -9.71
N HIS A 157 -6.90 -12.53 -9.06
CA HIS A 157 -5.47 -12.31 -8.78
C HIS A 157 -4.63 -12.21 -10.06
N GLU A 158 -5.03 -12.91 -11.11
CA GLU A 158 -4.40 -12.85 -12.44
C GLU A 158 -4.66 -11.49 -13.11
N GLU A 159 -5.88 -10.97 -13.00
CA GLU A 159 -6.22 -9.63 -13.53
C GLU A 159 -5.50 -8.53 -12.76
N ASP A 160 -5.47 -8.61 -11.43
CA ASP A 160 -4.68 -7.73 -10.57
C ASP A 160 -3.21 -7.70 -11.05
N ALA A 161 -2.58 -8.87 -11.20
CA ALA A 161 -1.19 -8.99 -11.65
C ALA A 161 -0.98 -8.40 -13.06
N ALA A 162 -1.90 -8.66 -13.99
CA ALA A 162 -1.81 -8.13 -15.35
C ALA A 162 -1.96 -6.59 -15.40
N VAL A 163 -2.83 -6.01 -14.57
CA VAL A 163 -2.95 -4.54 -14.42
C VAL A 163 -1.66 -3.94 -13.87
N VAL A 164 -1.04 -4.58 -12.88
CA VAL A 164 0.23 -4.11 -12.30
C VAL A 164 1.36 -4.18 -13.33
N GLU A 165 1.54 -5.34 -13.98
CA GLU A 165 2.55 -5.52 -15.02
C GLU A 165 2.39 -4.49 -16.14
N HIS A 166 1.16 -4.30 -16.63
CA HIS A 166 0.86 -3.32 -17.67
C HIS A 166 1.15 -1.89 -17.20
N THR A 167 0.74 -1.53 -15.98
CA THR A 167 0.99 -0.19 -15.43
C THR A 167 2.48 0.10 -15.34
N ILE A 168 3.27 -0.80 -14.73
CA ILE A 168 4.71 -0.62 -14.57
C ILE A 168 5.40 -0.50 -15.93
N ARG A 169 5.04 -1.39 -16.88
CA ARG A 169 5.59 -1.37 -18.24
C ARG A 169 5.29 -0.08 -18.98
N VAL A 170 4.03 0.40 -18.93
CA VAL A 170 3.65 1.64 -19.62
C VAL A 170 4.35 2.81 -18.95
N VAL A 171 4.29 2.96 -17.62
CA VAL A 171 4.90 4.10 -16.92
C VAL A 171 6.41 4.19 -17.15
N ASP A 172 7.10 3.05 -17.23
CA ASP A 172 8.53 2.95 -17.60
C ASP A 172 9.42 3.88 -16.76
N GLY A 173 9.15 3.95 -15.45
CA GLY A 173 9.91 4.76 -14.50
C GLY A 173 9.80 6.27 -14.66
N ARG A 174 8.89 6.79 -15.51
CA ARG A 174 8.68 8.24 -15.69
C ARG A 174 8.13 8.94 -14.46
N VAL A 175 7.31 8.24 -13.68
CA VAL A 175 6.81 8.65 -12.36
C VAL A 175 6.77 7.41 -11.44
N PRO A 176 6.86 7.57 -10.10
CA PRO A 176 6.74 6.46 -9.17
C PRO A 176 5.37 5.76 -9.27
N VAL A 177 5.39 4.42 -9.21
CA VAL A 177 4.20 3.56 -9.20
C VAL A 177 4.02 2.93 -7.82
N MET A 178 2.99 3.38 -7.11
CA MET A 178 2.47 2.74 -5.92
C MET A 178 1.44 1.67 -6.30
N VAL A 179 1.48 0.50 -5.66
CA VAL A 179 0.55 -0.59 -5.95
C VAL A 179 -0.24 -0.97 -4.70
N GLY A 180 -1.56 -1.06 -4.81
CA GLY A 180 -2.42 -1.60 -3.76
C GLY A 180 -2.25 -3.12 -3.59
N SER A 181 -1.59 -3.55 -2.52
CA SER A 181 -1.43 -4.96 -2.16
C SER A 181 -2.21 -5.38 -0.92
N GLY A 182 -2.96 -4.44 -0.33
CA GLY A 182 -3.66 -4.64 0.94
C GLY A 182 -4.72 -5.74 0.94
N SER A 183 -4.86 -6.43 2.06
CA SER A 183 -5.86 -7.48 2.27
C SER A 183 -6.25 -7.57 3.75
N ASN A 184 -7.44 -8.09 4.05
CA ASN A 184 -7.80 -8.43 5.43
C ASN A 184 -7.18 -9.76 5.92
N CYS A 185 -6.39 -10.43 5.07
CA CYS A 185 -5.63 -11.63 5.35
C CYS A 185 -4.13 -11.34 5.23
N THR A 186 -3.37 -11.51 6.32
CA THR A 186 -1.91 -11.20 6.35
C THR A 186 -1.12 -12.01 5.32
N VAL A 187 -1.41 -13.30 5.18
CA VAL A 187 -0.71 -14.17 4.23
C VAL A 187 -0.90 -13.67 2.80
N THR A 188 -2.15 -13.40 2.41
CA THR A 188 -2.48 -12.86 1.09
C THR A 188 -1.84 -11.49 0.86
N GLN A 189 -1.83 -10.61 1.86
CA GLN A 189 -1.17 -9.31 1.75
C GLN A 189 0.34 -9.46 1.50
N ILE A 190 1.01 -10.37 2.20
CA ILE A 190 2.44 -10.67 2.00
C ILE A 190 2.69 -11.22 0.59
N GLU A 191 1.87 -12.18 0.13
CA GLU A 191 1.99 -12.77 -1.21
C GLU A 191 1.85 -11.71 -2.31
N LYS A 192 0.79 -10.88 -2.25
CA LYS A 192 0.59 -9.78 -3.20
C LYS A 192 1.75 -8.78 -3.15
N SER A 193 2.19 -8.40 -1.96
CA SER A 193 3.26 -7.41 -1.75
C SER A 193 4.59 -7.87 -2.34
N ARG A 194 4.97 -9.13 -2.13
CA ARG A 194 6.18 -9.71 -2.73
C ARG A 194 6.08 -9.79 -4.25
N LEU A 195 4.92 -10.21 -4.75
CA LEU A 195 4.70 -10.31 -6.20
C LEU A 195 4.85 -8.93 -6.86
N TYR A 196 4.15 -7.91 -6.35
CA TYR A 196 4.19 -6.58 -6.96
C TYR A 196 5.54 -5.89 -6.81
N GLN A 197 6.25 -6.11 -5.69
CA GLN A 197 7.66 -5.71 -5.60
C GLN A 197 8.49 -6.36 -6.72
N SER A 198 8.34 -7.67 -6.93
CA SER A 198 9.12 -8.39 -7.95
C SER A 198 8.81 -7.93 -9.39
N MET A 199 7.62 -7.37 -9.61
CA MET A 199 7.21 -6.76 -10.87
C MET A 199 7.77 -5.35 -11.08
N GLY A 200 8.29 -4.70 -10.02
CA GLY A 200 8.88 -3.36 -10.08
C GLY A 200 8.04 -2.24 -9.48
N ALA A 201 7.11 -2.54 -8.57
CA ALA A 201 6.43 -1.49 -7.78
C ALA A 201 7.46 -0.66 -6.98
N ASP A 202 7.27 0.66 -6.94
CA ASP A 202 8.14 1.57 -6.17
C ASP A 202 7.71 1.69 -4.71
N ALA A 203 6.41 1.49 -4.44
CA ALA A 203 5.83 1.47 -3.10
C ALA A 203 4.55 0.62 -3.05
N LEU A 204 4.13 0.24 -1.85
CA LEU A 204 2.92 -0.53 -1.61
C LEU A 204 1.91 0.26 -0.78
N LEU A 205 0.62 0.17 -1.13
CA LEU A 205 -0.47 0.71 -0.30
C LEU A 205 -1.17 -0.42 0.46
N LEU A 206 -1.16 -0.34 1.79
CA LEU A 206 -1.68 -1.35 2.69
C LEU A 206 -2.92 -0.84 3.43
N ILE A 207 -4.11 -1.20 2.92
CA ILE A 207 -5.40 -0.88 3.55
C ILE A 207 -5.55 -1.58 4.91
N SER A 208 -6.20 -0.93 5.88
CA SER A 208 -6.55 -1.59 7.14
C SER A 208 -7.45 -2.82 6.93
N PRO A 209 -7.29 -3.89 7.74
CA PRO A 209 -8.08 -5.12 7.59
C PRO A 209 -9.58 -4.85 7.67
N TYR A 210 -10.25 -4.98 6.53
CA TYR A 210 -11.68 -4.79 6.36
C TYR A 210 -12.48 -6.04 6.77
N TYR A 211 -13.75 -5.82 7.12
CA TYR A 211 -14.73 -6.85 7.52
C TYR A 211 -14.44 -7.54 8.87
N ASN A 212 -13.26 -8.15 9.05
CA ASN A 212 -12.92 -8.93 10.23
C ASN A 212 -12.56 -8.09 11.48
N LYS A 213 -12.32 -6.78 11.33
CA LYS A 213 -12.09 -5.80 12.39
C LYS A 213 -11.01 -6.23 13.40
N ALA A 214 -9.77 -6.34 12.92
CA ALA A 214 -8.60 -6.67 13.74
C ALA A 214 -8.48 -5.76 14.99
N ASN A 215 -8.06 -6.34 16.11
CA ASN A 215 -7.67 -5.56 17.30
C ASN A 215 -6.32 -4.85 17.07
N ALA A 216 -5.96 -3.92 17.97
CA ALA A 216 -4.78 -3.06 17.80
C ALA A 216 -3.47 -3.83 17.59
N GLU A 217 -3.23 -4.89 18.39
CA GLU A 217 -2.01 -5.69 18.27
C GLU A 217 -2.01 -6.56 17.00
N GLY A 218 -3.16 -7.11 16.62
CA GLY A 218 -3.32 -7.83 15.35
C GLY A 218 -3.05 -6.93 14.15
N MET A 219 -3.52 -5.68 14.20
CA MET A 219 -3.27 -4.70 13.14
C MET A 219 -1.80 -4.29 13.06
N TYR A 220 -1.14 -4.08 14.21
CA TYR A 220 0.31 -3.86 14.25
C TYR A 220 1.08 -5.00 13.58
N ARG A 221 0.82 -6.25 13.98
CA ARG A 221 1.53 -7.43 13.43
C ARG A 221 1.24 -7.63 11.95
N HIS A 222 -0.01 -7.45 11.54
CA HIS A 222 -0.41 -7.56 10.15
C HIS A 222 0.41 -6.64 9.22
N PHE A 223 0.61 -5.38 9.61
CA PHE A 223 1.43 -4.44 8.85
C PHE A 223 2.93 -4.71 9.01
N ALA A 224 3.41 -4.95 10.23
CA ALA A 224 4.82 -5.21 10.49
C ALA A 224 5.33 -6.46 9.74
N GLU A 225 4.60 -7.58 9.79
CA GLU A 225 4.97 -8.81 9.07
C GLU A 225 4.98 -8.61 7.55
N THR A 226 4.10 -7.74 7.03
CA THR A 226 4.11 -7.38 5.61
C THR A 226 5.34 -6.55 5.27
N ALA A 227 5.65 -5.54 6.10
CA ALA A 227 6.78 -4.64 5.89
C ALA A 227 8.13 -5.34 6.05
N ASP A 228 8.23 -6.37 6.90
CA ASP A 228 9.40 -7.25 7.04
C ASP A 228 9.60 -8.19 5.83
N ALA A 229 8.55 -8.43 5.03
CA ALA A 229 8.56 -9.39 3.94
C ALA A 229 8.96 -8.80 2.57
N VAL A 230 9.20 -7.48 2.52
CA VAL A 230 9.51 -6.68 1.33
C VAL A 230 10.67 -5.72 1.62
N ASP A 231 11.29 -5.19 0.56
CA ASP A 231 12.41 -4.26 0.57
C ASP A 231 12.02 -2.85 0.05
N ILE A 232 10.76 -2.65 -0.34
CA ILE A 232 10.22 -1.37 -0.81
C ILE A 232 9.28 -0.75 0.23
N PRO A 233 9.10 0.59 0.22
CA PRO A 233 8.30 1.25 1.23
C PRO A 233 6.81 0.92 1.14
N CYS A 234 6.21 0.83 2.32
CA CYS A 234 4.80 0.55 2.55
C CYS A 234 4.12 1.78 3.15
N ILE A 235 3.01 2.18 2.54
CA ILE A 235 2.15 3.27 2.98
C ILE A 235 0.90 2.65 3.60
N LEU A 236 0.65 2.97 4.87
CA LEU A 236 -0.57 2.54 5.56
C LEU A 236 -1.78 3.24 4.94
N TYR A 237 -2.95 2.61 4.94
CA TYR A 237 -4.17 3.26 4.45
C TYR A 237 -5.31 3.10 5.45
N ASN A 238 -5.63 4.22 6.11
CA ASN A 238 -6.70 4.33 7.09
C ASN A 238 -7.98 4.87 6.41
N VAL A 239 -9.00 4.03 6.29
CA VAL A 239 -10.30 4.39 5.66
C VAL A 239 -11.47 3.73 6.39
N PRO A 240 -11.75 4.13 7.64
CA PRO A 240 -12.74 3.45 8.50
C PRO A 240 -14.14 3.38 7.90
N GLY A 241 -14.53 4.35 7.05
CA GLY A 241 -15.82 4.34 6.34
C GLY A 241 -15.99 3.15 5.38
N ARG A 242 -14.90 2.49 4.96
CA ARG A 242 -14.93 1.29 4.11
C ARG A 242 -14.58 0.01 4.87
N THR A 243 -13.63 0.10 5.79
CA THR A 243 -13.08 -1.10 6.46
C THR A 243 -13.88 -1.48 7.70
N GLY A 244 -14.60 -0.52 8.29
CA GLY A 244 -15.34 -0.69 9.54
C GLY A 244 -14.45 -0.61 10.79
N CYS A 245 -13.16 -0.25 10.64
CA CYS A 245 -12.22 -0.01 11.74
C CYS A 245 -11.18 1.06 11.37
N SER A 246 -10.79 1.87 12.35
CA SER A 246 -9.71 2.85 12.22
C SER A 246 -8.40 2.25 12.73
N ILE A 247 -7.27 2.62 12.12
CA ILE A 247 -5.94 2.27 12.62
C ILE A 247 -5.69 3.07 13.90
N PRO A 248 -5.50 2.46 15.09
CA PRO A 248 -5.25 3.23 16.30
C PRO A 248 -4.00 4.09 16.16
N VAL A 249 -4.03 5.33 16.68
CA VAL A 249 -2.87 6.24 16.66
C VAL A 249 -1.62 5.58 17.26
N SER A 250 -1.79 4.83 18.36
CA SER A 250 -0.68 4.10 19.00
C SER A 250 -0.08 2.99 18.13
N VAL A 251 -0.83 2.44 17.18
CA VAL A 251 -0.33 1.48 16.20
C VAL A 251 0.46 2.21 15.11
N VAL A 252 -0.04 3.35 14.62
CA VAL A 252 0.70 4.19 13.66
C VAL A 252 2.01 4.70 14.27
N GLU A 253 2.00 5.20 15.51
CA GLU A 253 3.22 5.66 16.21
C GLU A 253 4.29 4.57 16.36
N ARG A 254 3.87 3.30 16.52
CA ARG A 254 4.77 2.14 16.56
C ARG A 254 5.30 1.81 15.17
N LEU A 255 4.42 1.75 14.17
CA LEU A 255 4.77 1.40 12.79
C LEU A 255 5.61 2.46 12.10
N ALA A 256 5.43 3.75 12.41
CA ALA A 256 6.22 4.85 11.85
C ALA A 256 7.73 4.77 12.17
N ARG A 257 8.12 3.89 13.10
CA ARG A 257 9.53 3.60 13.44
C ARG A 257 10.10 2.41 12.65
N HIS A 258 9.27 1.72 11.89
CA HIS A 258 9.67 0.58 11.09
C HIS A 258 10.30 1.08 9.78
N PRO A 259 11.50 0.59 9.38
CA PRO A 259 12.26 1.15 8.26
C PRO A 259 11.52 1.14 6.92
N ASN A 260 10.64 0.14 6.71
CA ASN A 260 9.85 0.03 5.49
C ASN A 260 8.46 0.67 5.58
N ILE A 261 8.05 1.26 6.71
CA ILE A 261 6.76 1.99 6.79
C ILE A 261 7.04 3.46 6.57
N ALA A 262 6.73 3.95 5.36
CA ALA A 262 7.12 5.28 4.90
C ALA A 262 5.99 6.32 4.94
N GLY A 263 4.81 5.97 5.47
CA GLY A 263 3.74 6.93 5.61
C GLY A 263 2.36 6.34 5.78
N ILE A 264 1.36 7.22 5.66
CA ILE A 264 -0.06 6.89 5.76
C ILE A 264 -0.89 7.74 4.81
N LYS A 265 -1.80 7.08 4.09
CA LYS A 265 -2.97 7.66 3.45
C LYS A 265 -4.09 7.76 4.48
N GLU A 266 -4.39 8.96 4.92
CA GLU A 266 -5.43 9.24 5.91
C GLU A 266 -6.74 9.61 5.19
N ALA A 267 -7.74 8.74 5.23
CA ALA A 267 -9.02 8.91 4.55
C ALA A 267 -10.21 8.76 5.50
N SER A 268 -10.05 9.15 6.76
CA SER A 268 -11.15 9.13 7.73
C SER A 268 -12.02 10.38 7.68
N GLY A 269 -11.49 11.49 7.15
CA GLY A 269 -12.10 12.82 7.25
C GLY A 269 -11.99 13.44 8.65
N ASP A 270 -11.34 12.76 9.61
CA ASP A 270 -11.16 13.23 10.98
C ASP A 270 -9.86 14.01 11.12
N MET A 271 -9.96 15.35 11.06
CA MET A 271 -8.79 16.23 11.27
C MET A 271 -8.17 16.09 12.66
N SER A 272 -8.92 15.67 13.70
CA SER A 272 -8.35 15.41 15.03
C SER A 272 -7.46 14.16 15.02
N TYR A 273 -7.84 13.13 14.26
CA TYR A 273 -6.99 11.98 14.00
C TYR A 273 -5.76 12.38 13.19
N ALA A 274 -5.94 13.09 12.08
CA ALA A 274 -4.84 13.55 11.22
C ALA A 274 -3.81 14.39 11.99
N MET A 275 -4.26 15.29 12.88
CA MET A 275 -3.38 16.08 13.76
C MET A 275 -2.51 15.22 14.70
N LYS A 276 -3.03 14.09 15.18
CA LYS A 276 -2.23 13.17 16.01
C LYS A 276 -1.18 12.44 15.18
N ILE A 277 -1.56 12.03 13.97
CA ILE A 277 -0.66 11.38 13.01
C ILE A 277 0.41 12.34 12.50
N ALA A 278 0.10 13.62 12.31
CA ALA A 278 1.05 14.65 11.90
C ALA A 278 2.28 14.75 12.83
N ARG A 279 2.17 14.32 14.09
CA ARG A 279 3.31 14.23 15.03
C ARG A 279 4.34 13.16 14.65
N CYS A 280 3.97 12.22 13.78
CA CYS A 280 4.87 11.21 13.23
C CYS A 280 5.52 11.65 11.92
N VAL A 281 5.03 12.73 11.30
CA VAL A 281 5.51 13.18 9.99
C VAL A 281 6.93 13.71 10.10
N GLY A 282 7.76 13.32 9.13
CA GLY A 282 9.16 13.72 9.03
C GLY A 282 9.76 13.23 7.72
N PRO A 283 11.10 13.28 7.58
CA PRO A 283 11.78 12.84 6.36
C PRO A 283 11.40 11.41 5.95
N ASP A 284 11.24 10.53 6.94
CA ASP A 284 11.02 9.08 6.72
C ASP A 284 9.54 8.66 6.75
N PHE A 285 8.61 9.57 7.06
CA PHE A 285 7.19 9.24 7.19
C PHE A 285 6.29 10.35 6.63
N ALA A 286 5.58 10.04 5.56
CA ALA A 286 4.67 10.94 4.86
C ALA A 286 3.22 10.83 5.34
N LEU A 287 2.49 11.95 5.31
CA LEU A 287 1.04 12.00 5.53
C LEU A 287 0.36 12.46 4.24
N TYR A 288 -0.38 11.56 3.60
CA TYR A 288 -1.17 11.89 2.41
C TYR A 288 -2.64 12.03 2.78
N SER A 289 -3.29 13.06 2.25
CA SER A 289 -4.74 13.09 2.25
C SER A 289 -5.26 11.93 1.39
N GLY A 290 -6.23 11.18 1.90
CA GLY A 290 -7.03 10.24 1.13
C GLY A 290 -8.41 10.76 0.75
N ASN A 291 -8.66 12.03 1.07
CA ASN A 291 -9.90 12.77 0.82
C ASN A 291 -9.58 14.06 0.04
N ASP A 292 -10.11 14.19 -1.17
CA ASP A 292 -9.79 15.33 -2.03
C ASP A 292 -10.21 16.67 -1.41
N ASP A 293 -11.37 16.71 -0.73
CA ASP A 293 -11.99 17.88 -0.12
C ASP A 293 -11.19 18.50 1.05
N ILE A 294 -10.30 17.73 1.67
CA ILE A 294 -9.43 18.19 2.77
C ILE A 294 -7.94 18.16 2.43
N THR A 295 -7.59 18.15 1.13
CA THR A 295 -6.18 18.22 0.68
C THR A 295 -5.43 19.41 1.29
N VAL A 296 -5.90 20.64 1.10
CA VAL A 296 -5.27 21.84 1.68
C VAL A 296 -5.21 21.80 3.22
N PRO A 297 -6.30 21.46 3.94
CA PRO A 297 -6.23 21.23 5.39
C PRO A 297 -5.14 20.25 5.85
N ILE A 298 -4.98 19.11 5.17
CA ILE A 298 -3.93 18.12 5.50
C ILE A 298 -2.53 18.68 5.21
N LEU A 299 -2.35 19.37 4.08
CA LEU A 299 -1.09 20.02 3.75
C LEU A 299 -0.70 21.06 4.81
N SER A 300 -1.67 21.77 5.39
CA SER A 300 -1.42 22.80 6.42
C SER A 300 -0.85 22.28 7.74
N ILE A 301 -0.95 20.97 7.99
CA ILE A 301 -0.45 20.32 9.20
C ILE A 301 0.81 19.49 8.93
N GLY A 302 1.46 19.73 7.78
CA GLY A 302 2.69 19.05 7.34
C GLY A 302 2.45 17.87 6.42
N GLY A 303 1.25 17.70 5.85
CA GLY A 303 0.98 16.66 4.86
C GLY A 303 1.91 16.76 3.64
N SER A 304 2.24 15.60 3.05
CA SER A 304 3.11 15.47 1.89
C SER A 304 2.37 15.60 0.56
N GLY A 305 1.04 15.49 0.55
CA GLY A 305 0.27 15.48 -0.69
C GLY A 305 -1.11 14.85 -0.56
N VAL A 306 -1.62 14.38 -1.69
CA VAL A 306 -2.92 13.69 -1.79
C VAL A 306 -2.80 12.45 -2.66
N ILE A 307 -3.47 11.37 -2.26
CA ILE A 307 -3.74 10.20 -3.10
C ILE A 307 -5.19 10.29 -3.58
N SER A 308 -5.37 10.85 -4.78
CA SER A 308 -6.55 11.58 -5.23
C SER A 308 -7.46 10.77 -6.16
N VAL A 309 -8.78 10.92 -5.98
CA VAL A 309 -9.79 10.52 -6.97
C VAL A 309 -9.99 11.64 -7.99
N TYR A 310 -10.07 12.89 -7.53
CA TYR A 310 -10.21 14.11 -8.35
C TYR A 310 -9.16 14.22 -9.48
N ALA A 311 -7.94 13.74 -9.24
CA ALA A 311 -6.88 13.70 -10.25
C ALA A 311 -7.23 12.85 -11.48
N ASN A 312 -8.19 11.91 -11.42
CA ASN A 312 -8.65 11.20 -12.61
C ASN A 312 -9.32 12.14 -13.63
N VAL A 313 -10.09 13.13 -13.16
CA VAL A 313 -10.80 14.08 -14.02
C VAL A 313 -9.97 15.34 -14.29
N MET A 314 -9.29 15.89 -13.27
CA MET A 314 -8.52 17.14 -13.36
C MET A 314 -7.08 17.00 -12.83
N PRO A 315 -6.21 16.20 -13.50
CA PRO A 315 -4.88 15.88 -12.99
C PRO A 315 -3.99 17.12 -12.81
N ALA A 316 -3.92 17.99 -13.82
CA ALA A 316 -3.08 19.19 -13.77
C ALA A 316 -3.49 20.17 -12.65
N MET A 317 -4.81 20.32 -12.40
CA MET A 317 -5.30 21.18 -11.33
C MET A 317 -5.06 20.57 -9.94
N CYS A 318 -5.26 19.25 -9.79
CA CYS A 318 -4.94 18.55 -8.54
C CYS A 318 -3.45 18.71 -8.20
N ARG A 319 -2.56 18.49 -9.18
CA ARG A 319 -1.13 18.80 -9.05
C ARG A 319 -0.91 20.25 -8.61
N GLN A 320 -1.51 21.21 -9.32
CA GLN A 320 -1.27 22.63 -9.07
C GLN A 320 -1.66 23.05 -7.65
N ILE A 321 -2.77 22.55 -7.11
CA ILE A 321 -3.19 22.84 -5.73
C ILE A 321 -2.12 22.41 -4.73
N VAL A 322 -1.56 21.20 -4.89
CA VAL A 322 -0.53 20.68 -3.99
C VAL A 322 0.79 21.43 -4.19
N ALA A 323 1.23 21.61 -5.43
CA ALA A 323 2.45 22.33 -5.76
C ALA A 323 2.41 23.78 -5.23
N ASP A 324 1.29 24.47 -5.41
CA ASP A 324 1.09 25.83 -4.89
C ASP A 324 1.28 25.88 -3.38
N TRP A 325 0.75 24.89 -2.66
CA TRP A 325 0.92 24.84 -1.22
C TRP A 325 2.39 24.61 -0.83
N LEU A 326 3.03 23.60 -1.44
CA LEU A 326 4.42 23.24 -1.15
C LEU A 326 5.41 24.36 -1.50
N ASP A 327 5.10 25.15 -2.54
CA ASP A 327 5.89 26.31 -2.96
C ASP A 327 5.59 27.60 -2.15
N GLY A 328 4.74 27.53 -1.13
CA GLY A 328 4.39 28.66 -0.26
C GLY A 328 3.31 29.60 -0.83
N ASN A 329 2.71 29.28 -1.98
CA ASN A 329 1.61 30.02 -2.61
C ASN A 329 0.25 29.67 -2.00
N HIS A 330 0.15 29.66 -0.66
CA HIS A 330 -1.02 29.14 0.07
C HIS A 330 -2.36 29.76 -0.31
N ALA A 331 -2.38 31.07 -0.61
CA ALA A 331 -3.61 31.75 -1.02
C ALA A 331 -4.14 31.21 -2.36
N ARG A 332 -3.25 30.94 -3.32
CA ARG A 332 -3.60 30.38 -4.63
C ARG A 332 -4.03 28.92 -4.51
N ALA A 333 -3.33 28.14 -3.68
CA ALA A 333 -3.72 26.77 -3.37
C ALA A 333 -5.14 26.72 -2.78
N LEU A 334 -5.42 27.59 -1.79
CA LEU A 334 -6.74 27.68 -1.16
C LEU A 334 -7.82 28.13 -2.13
N GLU A 335 -7.56 29.15 -2.95
CA GLU A 335 -8.50 29.65 -3.96
C GLU A 335 -8.89 28.54 -4.93
N ASN A 336 -7.91 27.83 -5.51
CA ASN A 336 -8.16 26.73 -6.44
C ASN A 336 -8.86 25.55 -5.76
N HIS A 337 -8.45 25.20 -4.53
CA HIS A 337 -9.09 24.15 -3.73
C HIS A 337 -10.57 24.44 -3.49
N LEU A 338 -10.90 25.66 -3.04
CA LEU A 338 -12.29 26.06 -2.80
C LEU A 338 -13.10 26.18 -4.10
N ARG A 339 -12.46 26.64 -5.19
CA ARG A 339 -13.11 26.75 -6.50
C ARG A 339 -13.62 25.39 -7.00
N TYR A 340 -12.87 24.32 -6.79
CA TYR A 340 -13.23 22.97 -7.25
C TYR A 340 -13.77 22.06 -6.15
N LEU A 341 -13.99 22.57 -4.94
CA LEU A 341 -14.47 21.80 -3.79
C LEU A 341 -15.80 21.08 -4.07
N GLN A 342 -16.73 21.74 -4.77
CA GLN A 342 -18.01 21.13 -5.13
C GLN A 342 -17.81 19.91 -6.03
N LEU A 343 -16.91 19.99 -7.03
CA LEU A 343 -16.58 18.84 -7.88
C LEU A 343 -15.90 17.73 -7.09
N MET A 344 -14.97 18.06 -6.19
CA MET A 344 -14.34 17.07 -5.31
C MET A 344 -15.40 16.32 -4.48
N ASN A 345 -16.38 17.03 -3.92
CA ASN A 345 -17.48 16.41 -3.17
C ASN A 345 -18.43 15.59 -4.06
N ASP A 346 -18.74 16.10 -5.26
CA ASP A 346 -19.71 15.45 -6.15
C ASP A 346 -19.19 14.13 -6.74
N LEU A 347 -17.87 13.96 -6.82
CA LEU A 347 -17.22 12.68 -7.09
C LEU A 347 -17.45 11.61 -6.00
N PHE A 348 -18.14 11.96 -4.91
CA PHE A 348 -18.54 11.07 -3.82
C PHE A 348 -20.04 11.15 -3.47
N LEU A 349 -20.89 11.65 -4.39
CA LEU A 349 -22.37 11.57 -4.25
C LEU A 349 -22.85 10.12 -4.05
N GLU A 350 -22.12 9.18 -4.65
CA GLU A 350 -22.26 7.75 -4.42
C GLU A 350 -20.89 7.13 -4.12
N VAL A 351 -20.86 5.84 -3.80
CA VAL A 351 -19.63 5.16 -3.45
C VAL A 351 -18.62 5.20 -4.61
N ASN A 352 -17.45 5.81 -4.38
CA ASN A 352 -16.33 5.76 -5.33
C ASN A 352 -15.95 4.27 -5.62
N PRO A 353 -15.72 3.88 -6.89
CA PRO A 353 -15.51 4.73 -8.06
C PRO A 353 -16.73 5.02 -8.97
N ILE A 354 -17.97 4.81 -8.51
CA ILE A 354 -19.16 5.03 -9.35
C ILE A 354 -19.20 6.46 -9.94
N PRO A 355 -19.09 7.54 -9.14
CA PRO A 355 -19.18 8.88 -9.71
C PRO A 355 -17.98 9.24 -10.60
N VAL A 356 -16.75 8.83 -10.25
CA VAL A 356 -15.58 9.20 -11.05
C VAL A 356 -15.56 8.51 -12.41
N LYS A 357 -15.96 7.23 -12.50
CA LYS A 357 -16.10 6.57 -13.81
C LYS A 357 -17.25 7.15 -14.62
N ALA A 358 -18.36 7.52 -13.97
CA ALA A 358 -19.45 8.25 -14.63
C ALA A 358 -18.96 9.59 -15.20
N ALA A 359 -18.23 10.39 -14.42
CA ALA A 359 -17.64 11.65 -14.88
C ALA A 359 -16.69 11.45 -16.07
N MET A 360 -15.75 10.50 -15.97
CA MET A 360 -14.80 10.22 -17.05
C MET A 360 -15.49 9.78 -18.34
N ASN A 361 -16.56 8.97 -18.24
CA ASN A 361 -17.38 8.60 -19.39
C ASN A 361 -18.14 9.80 -19.98
N MET A 362 -18.69 10.70 -19.14
CA MET A 362 -19.33 11.94 -19.60
C MET A 362 -18.34 12.86 -20.34
N MET A 363 -17.08 12.89 -19.88
CA MET A 363 -15.98 13.62 -20.52
C MET A 363 -15.46 12.97 -21.81
N GLY A 364 -16.04 11.83 -22.23
CA GLY A 364 -15.66 11.12 -23.46
C GLY A 364 -14.40 10.27 -23.35
N LEU A 365 -13.91 9.96 -22.14
CA LEU A 365 -12.73 9.10 -21.94
C LEU A 365 -13.04 7.60 -22.08
N ASP A 366 -14.31 7.21 -22.18
CA ASP A 366 -14.77 5.82 -22.38
C ASP A 366 -14.04 4.75 -21.52
N VAL A 367 -14.08 4.95 -20.19
CA VAL A 367 -13.49 4.02 -19.20
C VAL A 367 -14.38 2.82 -18.90
N GLY A 368 -15.53 2.74 -19.58
CA GLY A 368 -16.48 1.63 -19.52
C GLY A 368 -17.23 1.48 -18.19
N PRO A 369 -17.92 0.34 -18.00
CA PRO A 369 -18.76 0.09 -16.85
C PRO A 369 -17.93 -0.26 -15.60
N MET A 370 -18.62 -0.40 -14.47
CA MET A 370 -18.09 -0.97 -13.24
C MET A 370 -18.39 -2.47 -13.21
N ARG A 371 -17.72 -3.21 -12.34
CA ARG A 371 -18.08 -4.61 -12.08
C ARG A 371 -19.00 -4.70 -10.87
N LEU A 372 -20.02 -5.56 -10.96
CA LEU A 372 -20.87 -5.88 -9.81
C LEU A 372 -20.00 -6.30 -8.60
N PRO A 373 -20.36 -5.86 -7.37
CA PRO A 373 -21.64 -5.28 -6.96
C PRO A 373 -21.78 -3.76 -7.17
N LEU A 374 -20.82 -3.09 -7.80
CA LEU A 374 -20.97 -1.70 -8.23
C LEU A 374 -21.77 -1.64 -9.53
N CYS A 375 -22.59 -0.60 -9.68
CA CYS A 375 -23.41 -0.40 -10.89
C CYS A 375 -23.44 1.09 -11.27
N GLU A 376 -24.20 1.39 -12.31
CA GLU A 376 -24.39 2.73 -12.82
C GLU A 376 -24.90 3.68 -11.75
N MET A 377 -24.40 4.92 -11.81
CA MET A 377 -24.82 6.01 -10.94
C MET A 377 -26.31 6.31 -11.11
N GLY A 378 -27.01 6.58 -10.01
CA GLY A 378 -28.41 6.96 -10.05
C GLY A 378 -28.62 8.25 -10.85
N GLU A 379 -29.71 8.31 -11.63
CA GLU A 379 -29.97 9.41 -12.59
C GLU A 379 -29.92 10.81 -11.96
N ALA A 380 -30.49 10.98 -10.76
CA ALA A 380 -30.51 12.26 -10.05
C ALA A 380 -29.09 12.73 -9.65
N ASN A 381 -28.25 11.80 -9.21
CA ASN A 381 -26.87 12.08 -8.86
C ASN A 381 -26.04 12.32 -10.13
N ALA A 382 -26.24 11.54 -11.19
CA ALA A 382 -25.59 11.72 -12.48
C ALA A 382 -25.91 13.10 -13.10
N ALA A 383 -27.17 13.56 -13.00
CA ALA A 383 -27.56 14.90 -13.42
C ALA A 383 -26.90 16.01 -12.60
N THR A 384 -26.69 15.78 -11.30
CA THR A 384 -25.97 16.72 -10.42
C THR A 384 -24.49 16.78 -10.78
N LEU A 385 -23.84 15.62 -10.91
CA LEU A 385 -22.44 15.53 -11.32
C LEU A 385 -22.20 16.18 -12.69
N ARG A 386 -23.08 15.98 -13.68
CA ARG A 386 -22.99 16.63 -14.99
C ARG A 386 -22.94 18.16 -14.87
N ARG A 387 -23.83 18.78 -14.09
CA ARG A 387 -23.82 20.23 -13.89
C ARG A 387 -22.50 20.70 -13.30
N THR A 388 -22.00 19.99 -12.30
CA THR A 388 -20.72 20.35 -11.66
C THR A 388 -19.53 20.20 -12.61
N LEU A 389 -19.57 19.23 -13.53
CA LEU A 389 -18.56 19.11 -14.60
C LEU A 389 -18.65 20.26 -15.63
N GLU A 390 -19.84 20.69 -16.02
CA GLU A 390 -20.07 21.85 -16.89
C GLU A 390 -19.55 23.14 -16.23
N GLU A 391 -19.87 23.36 -14.95
CA GLU A 391 -19.37 24.50 -14.15
C GLU A 391 -17.84 24.50 -14.00
N ALA A 392 -17.24 23.31 -13.94
CA ALA A 392 -15.79 23.13 -13.91
C ALA A 392 -15.13 23.27 -15.30
N GLY A 393 -15.91 23.37 -16.38
CA GLY A 393 -15.42 23.48 -17.76
C GLY A 393 -14.88 22.18 -18.35
N LEU A 394 -15.43 21.03 -17.93
CA LEU A 394 -15.00 19.70 -18.37
C LEU A 394 -15.93 19.04 -19.41
N LEU A 395 -17.08 19.66 -19.70
CA LEU A 395 -18.07 19.19 -20.67
C LEU A 395 -18.43 20.28 -21.70
#